data_AF-A0A835Q8E2-F1
#
_entry.id   AF-A0A835Q8E2-F1
#
_cell.length_a   1.000
_cell.length_b   1.000
_cell.length_c   1.000
_cell.angle_alpha   90.00
_cell.angle_beta   90.00
_cell.angle_gamma   90.00
#
_symmetry.space_group_name_H-M   'P 1'
#
loop_
_entity.id
_entity.type
_entity.pdbx_description
1 polymer ?
#
loop_
_entity_poly.entity_id
_entity_poly.type
_entity_poly.pdbx_seq_one_letter_code
_entity_poly.pdbx_strand_id
1 'polypeptide(L)'
;MLLGLLFLRIKPHPDQDSITLTTSHFNPLLTGGGGGAPIPFNLDYIISEKVASHVMGGWIQKEEPRCFNFPEPERTLAEAVEAAGPVLGPLLISMSEYLITSLNESYQSRYGAVVMDDQYADGSLGYTILHNSTCQHAAPTYINLVNAAILRLVSGNSNMTIKTRNHPLPMTMSQRLQRHDLDAFSVSIIVSIAFSFIPASFAVSIVKEREVKAKQLQMISGVSVLSYWISTYVWDFISFLAPTSIAVFLFFILI
;
A
#
# COMPACT_ATOMS: atom_id res chain seq x y z
N MET A 1 6.39 32.29 -31.91
CA MET A 1 5.41 32.17 -30.81
C MET A 1 4.02 31.82 -31.34
N LEU A 2 3.84 30.76 -32.15
CA LEU A 2 2.48 30.35 -32.59
C LEU A 2 2.32 28.88 -33.04
N LEU A 3 3.38 28.07 -33.15
CA LEU A 3 3.26 26.65 -33.56
C LEU A 3 3.38 25.64 -32.40
N GLY A 4 3.79 26.08 -31.21
CA GLY A 4 4.01 25.21 -30.04
C GLY A 4 2.74 24.90 -29.21
N LEU A 5 1.62 25.58 -29.49
CA LEU A 5 0.37 25.44 -28.73
C LEU A 5 -0.61 24.43 -29.35
N LEU A 6 -0.31 23.85 -30.52
CA LEU A 6 -1.24 22.96 -31.22
C LEU A 6 -1.01 21.46 -30.96
N PHE A 7 0.10 21.06 -30.32
CA PHE A 7 0.46 19.64 -30.10
C PHE A 7 0.34 19.13 -28.66
N LEU A 8 -0.12 19.94 -27.71
CA LEU A 8 -0.29 19.53 -26.31
C LEU A 8 -1.73 19.10 -25.96
N ARG A 9 -2.43 18.51 -26.94
CA ARG A 9 -3.45 17.47 -26.69
C ARG A 9 -2.72 16.17 -26.34
N ILE A 10 -1.93 16.18 -25.25
CA ILE A 10 -1.43 14.93 -24.66
C ILE A 10 -2.69 14.22 -24.16
N LYS A 11 -3.09 13.18 -24.90
CA LYS A 11 -4.07 12.22 -24.41
C LYS A 11 -3.63 11.78 -23.00
N PRO A 12 -4.54 11.78 -22.03
CA PRO A 12 -4.38 11.04 -20.78
C PRO A 12 -3.70 9.71 -21.09
N HIS A 13 -2.59 9.39 -20.42
CA HIS A 13 -1.85 8.16 -20.69
C HIS A 13 -2.82 6.97 -20.48
N PRO A 14 -3.17 6.20 -21.54
CA PRO A 14 -4.26 5.22 -21.49
C PRO A 14 -3.91 3.92 -20.75
N ASP A 15 -2.69 3.78 -20.25
CA ASP A 15 -2.14 2.50 -19.80
C ASP A 15 -2.19 2.29 -18.27
N GLN A 16 -2.91 3.13 -17.53
CA GLN A 16 -3.14 2.86 -16.10
C GLN A 16 -4.32 1.89 -15.95
N ASP A 17 -4.03 0.64 -15.63
CA ASP A 17 -5.06 -0.39 -15.47
C ASP A 17 -6.09 0.00 -14.40
N SER A 18 -7.37 -0.07 -14.76
CA SER A 18 -8.45 0.12 -13.79
C SER A 18 -8.45 -1.03 -12.79
N ILE A 19 -8.40 -0.73 -11.50
CA ILE A 19 -8.51 -1.76 -10.47
C ILE A 19 -9.99 -1.99 -10.18
N THR A 20 -10.46 -3.22 -10.40
CA THR A 20 -11.82 -3.62 -10.01
C THR A 20 -11.83 -3.95 -8.53
N LEU A 21 -12.66 -3.25 -7.77
CA LEU A 21 -12.74 -3.41 -6.33
C LEU A 21 -13.65 -4.60 -6.01
N THR A 22 -13.03 -5.66 -5.50
CA THR A 22 -13.71 -6.90 -5.09
C THR A 22 -13.04 -7.47 -3.85
N THR A 23 -13.84 -8.05 -2.97
CA THR A 23 -13.40 -8.70 -1.74
C THR A 23 -12.52 -9.93 -1.98
N SER A 24 -12.59 -10.51 -3.19
CA SER A 24 -11.75 -11.65 -3.59
C SER A 24 -10.26 -11.35 -3.63
N HIS A 25 -9.85 -10.09 -3.82
CA HIS A 25 -8.43 -9.71 -3.89
C HIS A 25 -7.79 -9.44 -2.51
N PHE A 26 -8.58 -9.34 -1.44
CA PHE A 26 -8.04 -9.04 -0.12
C PHE A 26 -7.33 -10.23 0.54
N ASN A 27 -7.65 -11.46 0.12
CA ASN A 27 -6.92 -12.65 0.56
C ASN A 27 -6.94 -13.75 -0.53
N PRO A 28 -6.06 -13.67 -1.54
CA PRO A 28 -6.06 -14.58 -2.68
C PRO A 28 -5.63 -16.01 -2.32
N LEU A 29 -5.03 -16.21 -1.14
CA LEU A 29 -4.60 -17.52 -0.64
C LEU A 29 -5.76 -18.36 -0.09
N LEU A 30 -6.95 -17.78 0.06
CA LEU A 30 -8.15 -18.49 0.52
C LEU A 30 -8.83 -19.21 -0.65
N THR A 31 -8.31 -20.38 -1.00
CA THR A 31 -8.96 -21.31 -1.93
C THR A 31 -10.06 -22.09 -1.22
N GLY A 32 -11.28 -21.56 -1.25
CA GLY A 32 -12.52 -22.21 -0.83
C GLY A 32 -13.68 -21.60 -1.62
N GLY A 33 -14.71 -22.39 -1.96
CA GLY A 33 -15.67 -22.12 -3.05
C GLY A 33 -16.47 -20.81 -3.05
N GLY A 34 -16.25 -19.89 -2.10
CA GLY A 34 -16.84 -18.55 -2.06
C GLY A 34 -15.88 -17.39 -2.39
N GLY A 35 -14.56 -17.64 -2.49
CA GLY A 35 -13.52 -16.68 -2.86
C GLY A 35 -13.58 -15.32 -2.15
N GLY A 36 -12.81 -15.10 -1.08
CA GLY A 36 -12.72 -13.80 -0.39
C GLY A 36 -12.35 -13.91 1.09
N ALA A 37 -12.21 -12.78 1.78
CA ALA A 37 -11.96 -12.71 3.22
C ALA A 37 -13.25 -12.91 4.04
N PRO A 38 -13.17 -13.28 5.34
CA PRO A 38 -14.33 -13.28 6.24
C PRO A 38 -14.93 -11.88 6.35
N ILE A 39 -16.26 -11.80 6.30
CA ILE A 39 -17.04 -10.57 6.42
C ILE A 39 -17.84 -10.63 7.72
N PRO A 40 -17.34 -10.04 8.82
CA PRO A 40 -18.11 -9.80 10.02
C PRO A 40 -19.40 -9.07 9.69
N PHE A 41 -20.52 -9.64 10.13
CA PHE A 41 -21.84 -9.13 9.82
C PHE A 41 -22.74 -9.25 11.06
N ASN A 42 -23.35 -8.14 11.46
CA ASN A 42 -24.38 -8.13 12.50
C ASN A 42 -25.66 -8.74 11.93
N LEU A 43 -26.09 -9.87 12.48
CA LEU A 43 -27.26 -10.63 12.01
C LEU A 43 -28.45 -10.54 12.97
N ASP A 44 -28.57 -9.44 13.72
CA ASP A 44 -29.60 -9.31 14.77
C ASP A 44 -30.99 -9.09 14.19
N TYR A 45 -31.07 -8.45 13.01
CA TYR A 45 -32.34 -8.19 12.33
C TYR A 45 -32.61 -9.20 11.22
N ILE A 46 -33.88 -9.56 10.99
CA ILE A 46 -34.28 -10.48 9.91
C ILE A 46 -33.85 -9.96 8.53
N ILE A 47 -33.89 -8.63 8.35
CA ILE A 47 -33.47 -8.01 7.08
C ILE A 47 -31.96 -8.17 6.83
N SER A 48 -31.15 -8.11 7.89
CA SER A 48 -29.71 -8.29 7.81
C SER A 48 -29.34 -9.71 7.38
N GLU A 49 -30.04 -10.73 7.88
CA GLU A 49 -29.87 -12.13 7.46
C GLU A 49 -30.25 -12.34 5.99
N LYS A 50 -31.35 -11.72 5.54
CA LYS A 50 -31.76 -11.73 4.13
C LYS A 50 -30.71 -11.09 3.22
N VAL A 51 -30.16 -9.93 3.59
CA VAL A 51 -29.09 -9.27 2.82
C VAL A 51 -27.81 -10.11 2.83
N ALA A 52 -27.41 -10.62 3.99
CA ALA A 52 -26.21 -11.44 4.15
C ALA A 52 -26.24 -12.70 3.28
N SER A 53 -27.40 -13.34 3.11
CA SER A 53 -27.56 -14.51 2.22
C SER A 53 -27.33 -14.22 0.74
N HIS A 54 -27.41 -12.95 0.32
CA HIS A 54 -27.19 -12.51 -1.07
C HIS A 54 -25.79 -11.92 -1.31
N VAL A 55 -24.92 -11.91 -0.29
CA VAL A 55 -23.54 -11.46 -0.40
C VAL A 55 -22.73 -12.48 -1.22
N MET A 56 -21.84 -11.97 -2.09
CA MET A 56 -20.92 -12.79 -2.90
C MET A 56 -19.50 -12.23 -2.78
N GLY A 57 -18.50 -13.10 -2.96
CA GLY A 57 -17.08 -12.72 -2.91
C GLY A 57 -16.46 -12.76 -1.50
N GLY A 58 -17.02 -13.59 -0.62
CA GLY A 58 -16.58 -13.78 0.76
C GLY A 58 -17.58 -14.63 1.51
N TRP A 59 -17.31 -14.95 2.77
CA TRP A 59 -18.27 -15.63 3.63
C TRP A 59 -18.63 -14.77 4.83
N ILE A 60 -19.88 -14.90 5.25
CA ILE A 60 -20.43 -14.17 6.37
C ILE A 60 -19.90 -14.77 7.67
N GLN A 61 -19.29 -13.93 8.50
CA GLN A 61 -18.90 -14.25 9.85
C GLN A 61 -19.92 -13.60 10.78
N LYS A 62 -20.78 -14.41 11.40
CA LYS A 62 -21.80 -13.91 12.31
C LYS A 62 -21.15 -13.28 13.55
N GLU A 63 -21.65 -12.10 13.92
CA GLU A 63 -21.32 -11.48 15.20
C GLU A 63 -21.83 -12.35 16.36
N GLU A 64 -20.95 -12.60 17.34
CA GLU A 64 -21.28 -13.33 18.55
C GLU A 64 -20.97 -12.46 19.75
N PRO A 65 -21.77 -12.50 20.83
CA PRO A 65 -21.45 -11.78 22.05
C PRO A 65 -20.13 -12.29 22.63
N ARG A 66 -19.22 -11.38 22.99
CA ARG A 66 -17.87 -11.70 23.49
C ARG A 66 -17.61 -11.10 24.87
N CYS A 67 -16.53 -11.57 25.50
CA CYS A 67 -16.19 -11.22 26.89
C CYS A 67 -15.43 -9.90 27.05
N PHE A 68 -14.96 -9.30 25.95
CA PHE A 68 -14.22 -8.04 26.01
C PHE A 68 -15.18 -6.89 26.24
N ASN A 69 -14.94 -6.12 27.31
CA ASN A 69 -15.61 -4.86 27.56
C ASN A 69 -14.58 -3.73 27.50
N PHE A 70 -14.99 -2.57 26.99
CA PHE A 70 -14.17 -1.37 27.07
C PHE A 70 -13.87 -0.97 28.53
N PRO A 71 -12.71 -0.34 28.82
CA PRO A 71 -12.34 0.06 30.18
C PRO A 71 -13.37 0.94 30.90
N GLU A 72 -14.08 1.81 30.17
CA GLU A 72 -15.13 2.71 30.67
C GLU A 72 -16.45 2.47 29.88
N PRO A 73 -17.21 1.41 30.18
CA PRO A 73 -18.32 0.97 29.32
C PRO A 73 -19.48 1.99 29.28
N GLU A 74 -19.84 2.59 30.42
CA GLU A 74 -20.92 3.57 30.49
C GLU A 74 -20.61 4.84 29.70
N ARG A 75 -19.37 5.32 29.78
CA ARG A 75 -18.91 6.49 29.03
C ARG A 75 -18.82 6.19 27.54
N THR A 76 -18.25 5.05 27.18
CA THR A 76 -18.15 4.60 25.77
C THR A 76 -19.55 4.50 25.16
N LEU A 77 -20.50 3.96 25.90
CA LEU A 77 -21.91 3.89 25.48
C LEU A 77 -22.50 5.29 25.30
N ALA A 78 -22.31 6.20 26.25
CA ALA A 78 -22.81 7.57 26.14
C ALA A 78 -22.23 8.29 24.90
N GLU A 79 -20.92 8.19 24.67
CA GLU A 79 -20.23 8.78 23.52
C GLU A 79 -20.71 8.15 22.20
N ALA A 80 -20.91 6.82 22.15
CA ALA A 80 -21.44 6.14 20.97
C ALA A 80 -22.89 6.51 20.67
N VAL A 81 -23.73 6.66 21.69
CA VAL A 81 -25.11 7.11 21.54
C VAL A 81 -25.18 8.57 21.10
N GLU A 82 -24.27 9.42 21.59
CA GLU A 82 -24.13 10.81 21.12
C GLU A 82 -23.70 10.87 19.64
N ALA A 83 -22.75 10.02 19.23
CA ALA A 83 -22.19 10.04 17.88
C ALA A 83 -23.08 9.37 16.82
N ALA A 84 -23.72 8.24 17.16
CA ALA A 84 -24.43 7.38 16.20
C ALA A 84 -25.93 7.21 16.52
N GLY A 85 -26.41 7.75 17.64
CA GLY A 85 -27.78 7.61 18.09
C GLY A 85 -28.03 6.37 18.97
N PRO A 86 -29.21 6.28 19.60
CA PRO A 86 -29.52 5.28 20.62
C PRO A 86 -29.66 3.84 20.10
N VAL A 87 -29.90 3.67 18.79
CA VAL A 87 -30.07 2.35 18.16
C VAL A 87 -28.73 1.83 17.62
N LEU A 88 -28.04 2.64 16.82
CA LEU A 88 -26.81 2.24 16.15
C LEU A 88 -25.59 2.26 17.09
N GLY A 89 -25.53 3.18 18.07
CA GLY A 89 -24.40 3.29 19.01
C GLY A 89 -24.07 1.98 19.73
N PRO A 90 -25.03 1.31 20.39
CA PRO A 90 -24.81 0.02 21.04
C PRO A 90 -24.37 -1.09 20.07
N LEU A 91 -24.95 -1.14 18.86
CA LEU A 91 -24.58 -2.13 17.83
C LEU A 91 -23.14 -1.96 17.36
N LEU A 92 -22.68 -0.71 17.20
CA LEU A 92 -21.29 -0.42 16.83
C LEU A 92 -20.31 -0.81 17.94
N ILE A 93 -20.68 -0.62 19.21
CA ILE A 93 -19.87 -1.07 20.35
C ILE A 93 -19.77 -2.59 20.35
N SER A 94 -20.91 -3.29 20.27
CA SER A 94 -20.96 -4.75 20.23
C SER A 94 -20.08 -5.32 19.11
N MET A 95 -20.21 -4.77 17.89
CA MET A 95 -19.38 -5.17 16.77
C MET A 95 -17.89 -4.90 17.03
N SER A 96 -17.56 -3.77 17.65
CA SER A 96 -16.17 -3.42 17.99
C SER A 96 -15.57 -4.39 19.02
N GLU A 97 -16.31 -4.74 20.07
CA GLU A 97 -15.92 -5.73 21.08
C GLU A 97 -15.71 -7.12 20.46
N TYR A 98 -16.61 -7.51 19.55
CA TYR A 98 -16.49 -8.73 18.76
C TYR A 98 -15.21 -8.73 17.91
N LEU A 99 -14.94 -7.66 17.16
CA LEU A 99 -13.78 -7.55 16.28
C LEU A 99 -12.46 -7.60 17.06
N ILE A 100 -12.40 -6.94 18.23
CA ILE A 100 -11.22 -6.96 19.12
C ILE A 100 -10.99 -8.37 19.66
N THR A 101 -12.03 -9.02 20.17
CA THR A 101 -11.90 -10.35 20.78
C THR A 101 -11.49 -11.41 19.75
N SER A 102 -12.13 -11.38 18.58
CA SER A 102 -11.91 -12.36 17.52
C SER A 102 -10.62 -12.11 16.72
N LEU A 103 -9.86 -11.05 17.03
CA LEU A 103 -8.66 -10.63 16.27
C LEU A 103 -7.67 -11.79 16.07
N ASN A 104 -7.45 -12.59 17.10
CA ASN A 104 -6.50 -13.71 17.09
C ASN A 104 -7.14 -15.07 16.76
N GLU A 105 -8.47 -15.13 16.66
CA GLU A 105 -9.20 -16.39 16.35
C GLU A 105 -9.25 -16.63 14.84
N SER A 106 -9.33 -15.56 14.05
CA SER A 106 -9.28 -15.65 12.60
C SER A 106 -7.83 -15.69 12.13
N TYR A 107 -7.42 -16.76 11.44
CA TYR A 107 -6.13 -16.82 10.70
C TYR A 107 -6.08 -15.83 9.51
N GLN A 108 -7.11 -15.00 9.33
CA GLN A 108 -7.41 -14.25 8.11
C GLN A 108 -7.55 -12.77 8.40
N SER A 109 -6.95 -11.94 7.55
CA SER A 109 -7.08 -10.48 7.64
C SER A 109 -8.50 -10.04 7.33
N ARG A 110 -9.08 -9.25 8.23
CA ARG A 110 -10.39 -8.61 8.09
C ARG A 110 -10.21 -7.14 7.75
N TYR A 111 -10.83 -6.74 6.65
CA TYR A 111 -10.69 -5.38 6.12
C TYR A 111 -11.95 -4.55 6.26
N GLY A 112 -13.03 -5.14 6.72
CA GLY A 112 -14.22 -4.42 7.14
C GLY A 112 -15.25 -5.31 7.80
N ALA A 113 -16.23 -4.70 8.43
CA ALA A 113 -17.39 -5.29 9.07
C ALA A 113 -18.66 -4.51 8.68
N VAL A 114 -19.79 -5.19 8.65
CA VAL A 114 -21.09 -4.63 8.28
C VAL A 114 -22.03 -4.69 9.47
N VAL A 115 -22.57 -3.54 9.86
CA VAL A 115 -23.65 -3.41 10.84
C VAL A 115 -24.85 -2.86 10.10
N MET A 116 -25.97 -3.57 10.12
CA MET A 116 -27.20 -3.11 9.49
C MET A 116 -28.17 -2.60 10.54
N ASP A 117 -28.94 -1.59 10.17
CA ASP A 117 -30.06 -1.10 10.96
C ASP A 117 -31.34 -1.89 10.61
N ASP A 118 -32.37 -1.75 11.42
CA ASP A 118 -33.69 -2.29 11.09
C ASP A 118 -34.27 -1.57 9.86
N GLN A 119 -35.26 -2.20 9.23
CA GLN A 119 -35.99 -1.56 8.16
C GLN A 119 -36.81 -0.40 8.71
N TYR A 120 -36.57 0.80 8.16
CA TYR A 120 -37.31 1.99 8.51
C TYR A 120 -38.77 1.87 8.03
N ALA A 121 -39.69 2.60 8.66
CA ALA A 121 -41.11 2.59 8.30
C ALA A 121 -41.38 2.92 6.82
N ASP A 122 -40.51 3.73 6.20
CA ASP A 122 -40.59 4.12 4.80
C ASP A 122 -40.04 3.03 3.84
N GLY A 123 -39.58 1.91 4.38
CA GLY A 123 -38.97 0.80 3.63
C GLY A 123 -37.48 0.98 3.32
N SER A 124 -36.87 2.09 3.73
CA SER A 124 -35.43 2.33 3.56
C SER A 124 -34.59 1.45 4.49
N LEU A 125 -33.37 1.11 4.04
CA LEU A 125 -32.41 0.31 4.79
C LEU A 125 -31.20 1.16 5.14
N GLY A 126 -30.87 1.22 6.44
CA GLY A 126 -29.62 1.81 6.93
C GLY A 126 -28.55 0.73 7.10
N TYR A 127 -27.30 1.06 6.78
CA TYR A 127 -26.16 0.21 7.14
C TYR A 127 -24.93 1.07 7.39
N THR A 128 -24.05 0.57 8.27
CA THR A 128 -22.76 1.16 8.61
C THR A 128 -21.66 0.16 8.34
N ILE A 129 -20.57 0.65 7.74
CA ILE A 129 -19.39 -0.16 7.44
C ILE A 129 -18.23 0.31 8.29
N LEU A 130 -17.75 -0.58 9.15
CA LEU A 130 -16.49 -0.38 9.86
C LEU A 130 -15.39 -0.89 8.95
N HIS A 131 -14.59 0.01 8.36
CA HIS A 131 -13.54 -0.38 7.43
C HIS A 131 -12.16 -0.25 8.08
N ASN A 132 -11.24 -1.12 7.67
CA ASN A 132 -9.86 -1.07 8.12
C ASN A 132 -9.03 -0.18 7.19
N SER A 133 -8.53 0.93 7.72
CA SER A 133 -7.73 1.92 6.97
C SER A 133 -6.38 1.39 6.48
N THR A 134 -5.93 0.22 6.94
CA THR A 134 -4.72 -0.43 6.40
C THR A 134 -4.90 -0.85 4.93
N CYS A 135 -6.14 -1.08 4.47
CA CYS A 135 -6.42 -1.24 3.05
C CYS A 135 -7.15 -0.02 2.49
N GLN A 136 -6.48 0.66 1.56
CA GLN A 136 -6.96 1.89 0.92
C GLN A 136 -8.29 1.74 0.17
N HIS A 137 -8.66 0.51 -0.22
CA HIS A 137 -9.88 0.24 -0.99
C HIS A 137 -10.95 -0.50 -0.18
N ALA A 138 -10.75 -0.69 1.13
CA ALA A 138 -11.70 -1.40 1.98
C ALA A 138 -13.10 -0.78 1.96
N ALA A 139 -13.22 0.52 2.28
CA ALA A 139 -14.49 1.22 2.34
C ALA A 139 -15.33 1.09 1.05
N PRO A 140 -14.84 1.51 -0.15
CA PRO A 140 -15.63 1.39 -1.37
C PRO A 140 -15.94 -0.05 -1.76
N THR A 141 -15.08 -1.02 -1.39
CA THR A 141 -15.34 -2.43 -1.70
C THR A 141 -16.49 -2.99 -0.86
N TYR A 142 -16.50 -2.73 0.45
CA TYR A 142 -17.55 -3.20 1.35
C TYR A 142 -18.89 -2.48 1.07
N ILE A 143 -18.85 -1.20 0.68
CA ILE A 143 -20.05 -0.47 0.22
C ILE A 143 -20.64 -1.14 -1.03
N ASN A 144 -19.80 -1.45 -2.02
CA ASN A 144 -20.24 -2.15 -3.22
C ASN A 144 -20.78 -3.55 -2.91
N LEU A 145 -20.16 -4.26 -1.97
CA LEU A 145 -20.59 -5.60 -1.54
C LEU A 145 -22.01 -5.58 -0.96
N VAL A 146 -22.28 -4.68 -0.01
CA VAL A 146 -23.61 -4.54 0.61
C VAL A 146 -24.64 -4.05 -0.41
N ASN A 147 -24.32 -3.04 -1.21
CA ASN A 147 -25.24 -2.52 -2.24
C ASN A 147 -25.57 -3.57 -3.31
N ALA A 148 -24.59 -4.38 -3.72
CA ALA A 148 -24.83 -5.48 -4.67
C ALA A 148 -25.71 -6.57 -4.05
N ALA A 149 -25.53 -6.89 -2.76
CA ALA A 149 -26.38 -7.84 -2.05
C ALA A 149 -27.83 -7.33 -1.92
N ILE A 150 -28.03 -6.06 -1.56
CA ILE A 150 -29.34 -5.41 -1.52
C ILE A 150 -29.99 -5.41 -2.91
N LEU A 151 -29.23 -5.10 -3.97
CA LEU A 151 -29.75 -5.14 -5.35
C LEU A 151 -30.27 -6.54 -5.73
N ARG A 152 -29.54 -7.60 -5.37
CA ARG A 152 -29.98 -8.98 -5.62
C ARG A 152 -31.23 -9.32 -4.83
N LEU A 153 -31.29 -8.91 -3.56
CA LEU A 153 -32.45 -9.13 -2.69
C LEU A 153 -33.70 -8.47 -3.26
N VAL A 154 -33.61 -7.20 -3.67
CA VAL A 154 -34.76 -6.43 -4.19
C VAL A 154 -35.17 -6.91 -5.58
N SER A 155 -34.22 -7.26 -6.45
CA SER A 155 -34.53 -7.73 -7.80
C SER A 155 -34.98 -9.20 -7.85
N GLY A 156 -34.74 -9.99 -6.80
CA GLY A 156 -34.95 -11.45 -6.82
C GLY A 156 -34.04 -12.20 -7.81
N ASN A 157 -33.00 -11.54 -8.34
CA ASN A 157 -32.10 -12.10 -9.34
C ASN A 157 -30.68 -12.16 -8.79
N SER A 158 -30.18 -13.37 -8.53
CA SER A 158 -28.85 -13.62 -7.98
C SER A 158 -27.70 -13.21 -8.90
N ASN A 159 -27.94 -13.08 -10.21
CA ASN A 159 -26.91 -12.73 -11.18
C ASN A 159 -26.65 -11.21 -11.28
N MET A 160 -27.53 -10.38 -10.74
CA MET A 160 -27.31 -8.93 -10.75
C MET A 160 -26.14 -8.56 -9.84
N THR A 161 -25.23 -7.71 -10.32
CA THR A 161 -24.02 -7.33 -9.59
C THR A 161 -23.64 -5.89 -9.94
N ILE A 162 -23.21 -5.14 -8.92
CA ILE A 162 -22.62 -3.82 -9.09
C ILE A 162 -21.10 -3.99 -9.11
N LYS A 163 -20.44 -3.38 -10.10
CA LYS A 163 -18.97 -3.38 -10.23
C LYS A 163 -18.44 -1.98 -9.94
N THR A 164 -17.64 -1.86 -8.90
CA THR A 164 -16.93 -0.61 -8.59
C THR A 164 -15.50 -0.70 -9.10
N ARG A 165 -15.04 0.32 -9.82
CA ARG A 165 -13.69 0.40 -10.37
C ARG A 165 -13.05 1.73 -9.96
N ASN A 166 -11.80 1.67 -9.53
CA ASN A 166 -10.98 2.86 -9.35
C ASN A 166 -10.07 3.02 -10.58
N HIS A 167 -10.23 4.12 -11.30
CA HIS A 167 -9.39 4.47 -12.43
C HIS A 167 -8.96 5.93 -12.27
N PRO A 168 -7.71 6.17 -11.81
CA PRO A 168 -7.23 7.51 -11.57
C PRO A 168 -7.23 8.36 -12.84
N LEU A 169 -7.44 9.66 -12.65
CA LEU A 169 -7.29 10.62 -13.72
C LEU A 169 -5.82 10.71 -14.17
N PRO A 170 -5.57 11.06 -15.44
CA PRO A 170 -4.22 11.31 -15.91
C PRO A 170 -3.51 12.38 -15.09
N MET A 171 -2.24 12.13 -14.80
CA MET A 171 -1.39 13.13 -14.16
C MET A 171 -1.19 14.37 -15.04
N THR A 172 -1.30 15.54 -14.39
CA THR A 172 -0.99 16.84 -14.99
C THR A 172 0.52 17.00 -15.24
N MET A 173 0.90 17.98 -16.08
CA MET A 173 2.32 18.21 -16.40
C MET A 173 3.15 18.55 -15.15
N SER A 174 2.62 19.34 -14.23
CA SER A 174 3.31 19.69 -12.98
C SER A 174 3.54 18.47 -12.08
N GLN A 175 2.54 17.60 -11.96
CA GLN A 175 2.66 16.36 -11.18
C GLN A 175 3.68 15.39 -11.79
N ARG A 176 3.73 15.30 -13.13
CA ARG A 176 4.74 14.47 -13.83
C ARG A 176 6.15 14.98 -13.59
N LEU A 177 6.36 16.29 -13.72
CA LEU A 177 7.66 16.91 -13.45
C LEU A 177 8.10 16.69 -12.01
N GLN A 178 7.21 16.95 -11.05
CA GLN A 178 7.51 16.70 -9.64
C GLN A 178 7.88 15.24 -9.37
N ARG A 179 7.17 14.28 -9.99
CA ARG A 179 7.51 12.87 -9.83
C ARG A 179 8.87 12.54 -10.42
N HIS A 180 9.15 13.03 -11.62
CA HIS A 180 10.44 12.86 -12.27
C HIS A 180 11.59 13.46 -11.44
N ASP A 181 11.38 14.62 -10.83
CA ASP A 181 12.37 15.27 -9.96
C ASP A 181 12.66 14.43 -8.71
N LEU A 182 11.64 13.85 -8.08
CA LEU A 182 11.80 12.95 -6.94
C LEU A 182 12.53 11.65 -7.31
N ASP A 183 12.21 11.09 -8.47
CA ASP A 183 12.86 9.88 -8.97
C ASP A 183 14.33 10.18 -9.30
N ALA A 184 14.63 11.29 -10.00
CA ALA A 184 15.98 11.75 -10.31
C ALA A 184 16.80 12.04 -9.03
N PHE A 185 16.20 12.68 -8.04
CA PHE A 185 16.82 12.91 -6.74
C PHE A 185 17.18 11.59 -6.04
N SER A 186 16.25 10.62 -6.03
CA SER A 186 16.48 9.30 -5.44
C SER A 186 17.63 8.57 -6.12
N VAL A 187 17.67 8.58 -7.45
CA VAL A 187 18.78 8.01 -8.23
C VAL A 187 20.10 8.70 -7.88
N SER A 188 20.12 10.04 -7.79
CA SER A 188 21.33 10.80 -7.49
C SER A 188 21.96 10.42 -6.14
N ILE A 189 21.13 10.16 -5.11
CA ILE A 189 21.60 9.74 -3.79
C ILE A 189 22.22 8.34 -3.87
N ILE A 190 21.53 7.38 -4.49
CA ILE A 190 22.01 5.99 -4.61
C ILE A 190 23.35 5.95 -5.35
N VAL A 191 23.44 6.69 -6.46
CA VAL A 191 24.66 6.81 -7.26
C VAL A 191 25.78 7.44 -6.45
N SER A 192 25.50 8.55 -5.74
CA SER A 192 26.50 9.21 -4.89
C SER A 192 27.07 8.27 -3.83
N ILE A 193 26.21 7.48 -3.18
CA ILE A 193 26.64 6.46 -2.21
C ILE A 193 27.50 5.39 -2.89
N ALA A 194 27.09 4.86 -4.05
CA ALA A 194 27.85 3.85 -4.78
C ALA A 194 29.25 4.36 -5.17
N PHE A 195 29.35 5.58 -5.67
CA PHE A 195 30.62 6.19 -6.06
C PHE A 195 31.52 6.50 -4.85
N SER A 196 30.96 6.76 -3.66
CA SER A 196 31.75 6.99 -2.44
C SER A 196 32.61 5.79 -2.02
N PHE A 197 32.20 4.56 -2.39
CA PHE A 197 32.95 3.34 -2.08
C PHE A 197 34.24 3.19 -2.92
N ILE A 198 34.30 3.81 -4.11
CA ILE A 198 35.43 3.64 -5.02
C ILE A 198 36.70 4.28 -4.42
N PRO A 199 36.72 5.56 -4.00
CA PRO A 199 37.89 6.13 -3.33
C PRO A 199 38.21 5.44 -1.99
N ALA A 200 37.20 4.97 -1.26
CA ALA A 200 37.41 4.24 -0.01
C ALA A 200 38.18 2.92 -0.24
N SER A 201 37.99 2.27 -1.39
CA SER A 201 38.72 1.04 -1.74
C SER A 201 40.23 1.27 -1.92
N PHE A 202 40.64 2.43 -2.44
CA PHE A 202 42.06 2.76 -2.63
C PHE A 202 42.81 2.91 -1.30
N ALA A 203 42.12 3.39 -0.25
CA ALA A 203 42.69 3.46 1.09
C ALA A 203 43.12 2.08 1.62
N VAL A 204 42.38 1.01 1.28
CA VAL A 204 42.72 -0.36 1.69
C VAL A 204 44.04 -0.82 1.07
N SER A 205 44.28 -0.50 -0.20
CA SER A 205 45.55 -0.81 -0.89
C SER A 205 46.74 -0.13 -0.20
N ILE A 206 46.59 1.14 0.19
CA ILE A 206 47.63 1.89 0.91
C ILE A 206 47.87 1.29 2.30
N VAL A 207 46.82 0.87 3.01
CA VAL A 207 46.96 0.21 4.32
C VAL A 207 47.71 -1.11 4.18
N LYS A 208 47.36 -1.92 3.16
CA LYS A 208 48.04 -3.19 2.88
C LYS A 208 49.54 -2.99 2.55
N GLU A 209 49.88 -1.95 1.80
CA GLU A 209 51.28 -1.60 1.54
C GLU A 209 52.06 -1.24 2.82
N ARG A 210 51.39 -0.63 3.80
CA ARG A 210 51.99 -0.34 5.11
C ARG A 210 52.17 -1.61 5.94
N GLU A 211 51.20 -2.52 5.94
CA GLU A 211 51.28 -3.80 6.65
C GLU A 211 52.47 -4.65 6.17
N VAL A 212 52.66 -4.74 4.86
CA VAL A 212 53.76 -5.49 4.24
C VAL A 212 55.08 -4.72 4.25
N LYS A 213 55.10 -3.48 4.75
CA LYS A 213 56.25 -2.54 4.76
C LYS A 213 56.83 -2.26 3.36
N ALA A 214 56.04 -2.47 2.31
CA ALA A 214 56.46 -2.29 0.91
C ALA A 214 56.86 -0.84 0.64
N LYS A 215 56.11 0.13 1.17
CA LYS A 215 56.43 1.55 1.09
C LYS A 215 57.81 1.86 1.69
N GLN A 216 58.13 1.27 2.86
CA GLN A 216 59.42 1.50 3.52
C GLN A 216 60.58 0.96 2.67
N LEU A 217 60.40 -0.20 2.04
CA LEU A 217 61.40 -0.79 1.16
C LEU A 217 61.65 0.06 -0.09
N GLN A 218 60.59 0.62 -0.69
CA GLN A 218 60.69 1.53 -1.83
C GLN A 218 61.46 2.82 -1.46
N MET A 219 61.21 3.37 -0.27
CA MET A 219 61.91 4.56 0.23
C MET A 219 63.40 4.28 0.49
N ILE A 220 63.74 3.11 1.08
CA ILE A 220 65.14 2.71 1.31
C ILE A 220 65.87 2.49 -0.03
N SER A 221 65.16 2.07 -1.07
CA SER A 221 65.68 1.88 -2.43
C SER A 221 65.92 3.19 -3.20
N GLY A 222 65.72 4.36 -2.56
CA GLY A 222 66.02 5.67 -3.15
C GLY A 222 64.87 6.35 -3.88
N VAL A 223 63.64 5.82 -3.80
CA VAL A 223 62.45 6.47 -4.38
C VAL A 223 62.10 7.73 -3.57
N SER A 224 61.85 8.85 -4.26
CA SER A 224 61.40 10.08 -3.59
C SER A 224 59.93 9.97 -3.15
N VAL A 225 59.60 10.59 -2.01
CA VAL A 225 58.22 10.60 -1.48
C VAL A 225 57.21 11.14 -2.50
N LEU A 226 57.60 12.17 -3.27
CA LEU A 226 56.76 12.78 -4.29
C LEU A 226 56.47 11.81 -5.44
N SER A 227 57.49 11.09 -5.93
CA SER A 227 57.32 10.11 -7.00
C SER A 227 56.37 8.98 -6.60
N TYR A 228 56.43 8.54 -5.33
CA TYR A 228 55.50 7.55 -4.80
C TYR A 228 54.05 8.04 -4.86
N TRP A 229 53.75 9.21 -4.29
CA TRP A 229 52.38 9.73 -4.25
C TRP A 229 51.82 10.02 -5.64
N ILE A 230 52.65 10.52 -6.57
CA ILE A 230 52.23 10.73 -7.96
C ILE A 230 51.88 9.40 -8.62
N SER A 231 52.72 8.37 -8.45
CA SER A 231 52.45 7.05 -9.01
C SER A 231 51.17 6.43 -8.45
N THR A 232 50.94 6.53 -7.13
CA THR A 232 49.71 6.06 -6.47
C THR A 232 48.49 6.81 -7.00
N TYR A 233 48.55 8.15 -7.10
CA TYR A 233 47.44 8.96 -7.61
C TYR A 233 47.09 8.64 -9.07
N VAL A 234 48.10 8.46 -9.92
CA VAL A 234 47.89 8.08 -11.33
C VAL A 234 47.21 6.72 -11.43
N TRP A 235 47.64 5.75 -10.62
CA TRP A 235 47.03 4.42 -10.57
C TRP A 235 45.57 4.47 -10.11
N ASP A 236 45.28 5.23 -9.04
CA ASP A 236 43.93 5.41 -8.52
C ASP A 236 43.02 6.12 -9.54
N PHE A 237 43.55 7.12 -10.27
CA PHE A 237 42.82 7.84 -11.32
C PHE A 237 42.44 6.93 -12.50
N ILE A 238 43.39 6.13 -13.00
CA ILE A 238 43.14 5.16 -14.08
C ILE A 238 42.13 4.09 -13.61
N SER A 239 42.28 3.63 -12.36
CA SER A 239 41.38 2.64 -11.77
C SER A 239 39.97 3.19 -11.54
N PHE A 240 39.81 4.50 -11.31
CA PHE A 240 38.53 5.19 -11.18
C PHE A 240 37.82 5.42 -12.53
N LEU A 241 38.57 5.57 -13.63
CA LEU A 241 38.04 5.76 -14.98
C LEU A 241 37.22 4.55 -15.46
N ALA A 242 37.65 3.32 -15.15
CA ALA A 242 36.95 2.10 -15.55
C ALA A 242 35.51 2.01 -15.00
N PRO A 243 35.25 2.06 -13.68
CA PRO A 243 33.88 2.03 -13.14
C PRO A 243 33.05 3.25 -13.55
N THR A 244 33.68 4.44 -13.66
CA THR A 244 32.97 5.66 -14.08
C THR A 244 32.48 5.57 -15.52
N SER A 245 33.32 5.06 -16.44
CA SER A 245 32.93 4.86 -17.84
C SER A 245 31.80 3.84 -18.01
N ILE A 246 31.84 2.74 -17.25
CA ILE A 246 30.76 1.75 -17.22
C ILE A 246 29.46 2.38 -16.72
N ALA A 247 29.52 3.19 -15.66
CA ALA A 247 28.33 3.87 -15.14
C ALA A 247 27.72 4.84 -16.17
N VAL A 248 28.54 5.66 -16.84
CA VAL A 248 28.07 6.57 -17.90
C VAL A 248 27.43 5.80 -19.06
N PHE A 249 28.03 4.68 -19.46
CA PHE A 249 27.48 3.82 -20.51
C PHE A 249 26.12 3.22 -20.12
N LEU A 250 25.97 2.77 -18.87
CA LEU A 250 24.70 2.28 -18.35
C LEU A 250 23.63 3.38 -18.34
N PHE A 251 23.98 4.59 -17.90
CA PHE A 251 23.05 5.73 -17.97
C PHE A 251 22.62 6.05 -19.39
N PHE A 252 23.54 5.97 -20.36
CA PHE A 252 23.22 6.23 -21.77
C PHE A 252 22.28 5.18 -22.39
N ILE A 253 22.35 3.92 -21.96
CA ILE A 253 21.44 2.86 -22.42
C ILE A 253 20.07 2.95 -21.74
N LEU A 254 20.03 3.37 -20.47
CA LEU A 254 18.82 3.35 -19.65
C LEU A 254 17.94 4.60 -19.85
N ILE A 255 18.50 5.70 -20.37
CA ILE A 255 17.78 6.90 -20.84
C ILE A 255 17.20 6.65 -22.23
#